data_AF-A0A0M3JHC0-F1
#
_entry.id   AF-A0A0M3JHC0-F1
#
_cell.length_a   1.000
_cell.length_b   1.000
_cell.length_c   1.000
_cell.angle_alpha   90.00
_cell.angle_beta   90.00
_cell.angle_gamma   90.00
#
_symmetry.space_group_name_H-M   'P 1'
#
loop_
_entity.id
_entity.type
_entity.pdbx_description
1 polymer ?
#
loop_
_entity_poly.entity_id
_entity_poly.type
_entity_poly.pdbx_seq_one_letter_code
_entity_poly.pdbx_strand_id
1 'polypeptide(L)'
;LRCETECRKEDDGTYVTQVGEKASIDISFVVSNNGERAYEAMLFIEYNSDELDVPVLSKKGGSVNLKGFFDNLVVLSLGNPMEPNKKVSVLLLS
;
A
#
# COMPACT_ATOMS: atom_id res chain seq x y z
N LEU A 1 2.46 3.56 9.02
CA LEU A 1 2.33 4.99 8.65
C LEU A 1 3.34 5.77 9.47
N ARG A 2 4.43 6.21 8.84
CA ARG A 2 5.45 7.05 9.45
C ARG A 2 5.50 8.32 8.61
N CYS A 3 4.79 9.37 9.05
CA CYS A 3 4.91 10.68 8.41
C CYS A 3 6.19 11.34 8.92
N GLU A 4 7.08 11.70 8.00
CA GLU A 4 8.21 12.57 8.30
C GLU A 4 7.76 14.01 7.99
N THR A 5 7.61 14.79 9.07
CA THR A 5 7.18 16.21 9.14
C THR A 5 5.70 16.53 8.86
N GLU A 6 5.01 17.00 9.93
CA GLU A 6 3.71 17.71 9.98
C GLU A 6 2.37 16.98 9.65
N CYS A 7 2.27 15.66 9.81
CA CYS A 7 0.95 15.01 9.84
C CYS A 7 0.36 14.96 11.26
N ARG A 8 -0.91 15.37 11.43
CA ARG A 8 -1.69 15.08 12.65
C ARG A 8 -2.47 13.79 12.47
N LYS A 9 -2.35 12.87 13.42
CA LYS A 9 -3.21 11.69 13.50
C LYS A 9 -4.46 12.05 14.31
N GLU A 10 -5.63 11.91 13.71
CA GLU A 10 -6.93 12.04 14.37
C GLU A 10 -7.28 10.75 15.13
N ASP A 11 -8.23 10.85 16.07
CA ASP A 11 -8.60 9.76 16.98
C ASP A 11 -9.21 8.54 16.25
N ASP A 12 -9.75 8.76 15.06
CA ASP A 12 -10.29 7.72 14.16
C ASP A 12 -9.21 7.00 13.33
N GLY A 13 -7.95 7.44 13.44
CA GLY A 13 -6.83 6.91 12.67
C GLY A 13 -6.58 7.61 11.33
N THR A 14 -7.34 8.67 11.02
CA THR A 14 -7.11 9.53 9.85
C THR A 14 -5.83 10.35 10.04
N TYR A 15 -5.07 10.55 8.96
CA TYR A 15 -3.87 11.40 8.96
C TYR A 15 -4.16 12.65 8.13
N VAL A 16 -3.96 13.83 8.73
CA VAL A 16 -4.22 15.14 8.12
C VAL A 16 -2.90 15.87 7.88
N THR A 17 -2.74 16.42 6.69
CA THR A 17 -1.61 17.26 6.26
C THR A 17 -2.06 18.70 5.98
N GLN A 18 -1.16 19.68 6.14
CA GLN A 18 -1.46 21.09 5.85
C GLN A 18 -1.57 21.34 4.34
N VAL A 19 -2.56 22.14 3.93
CA VAL A 19 -2.80 22.50 2.53
C VAL A 19 -1.70 23.45 2.06
N GLY A 20 -0.90 23.03 1.07
CA GLY A 20 0.10 23.87 0.40
C GLY A 20 1.54 23.34 0.42
N GLU A 21 1.85 22.36 1.25
CA GLU A 21 3.14 21.65 1.24
C GLU A 21 3.03 20.30 0.52
N LYS A 22 4.10 19.89 -0.17
CA LYS A 22 4.21 18.53 -0.73
C LYS A 22 4.48 17.55 0.40
N ALA A 23 3.42 17.01 0.99
CA ALA A 23 3.53 15.93 1.96
C ALA A 23 3.65 14.58 1.23
N SER A 24 4.59 13.74 1.67
CA SER A 24 4.69 12.35 1.21
C SER A 24 4.07 11.40 2.24
N ILE A 25 3.32 10.41 1.77
CA ILE A 25 2.66 9.42 2.61
C ILE A 25 3.23 8.03 2.35
N ASP A 26 3.82 7.46 3.40
CA ASP A 26 4.36 6.09 3.41
C ASP A 26 3.38 5.12 4.05
N ILE A 27 2.71 4.30 3.23
CA ILE A 27 1.71 3.32 3.67
C ILE A 27 2.29 1.91 3.62
N SER A 28 2.31 1.23 4.77
CA SER A 28 2.79 -0.16 4.89
C SER A 28 1.61 -1.12 5.09
N PHE A 29 1.47 -2.09 4.19
CA PHE A 29 0.49 -3.17 4.31
C PHE A 29 1.19 -4.47 4.69
N VAL A 30 0.49 -5.28 5.47
CA VAL A 30 0.94 -6.61 5.87
C VAL A 30 -0.20 -7.59 5.59
N VAL A 31 0.00 -8.46 4.61
CA VAL A 31 -0.99 -9.44 4.17
C VAL A 31 -0.52 -10.84 4.56
N SER A 32 -1.38 -11.61 5.23
CA SER A 32 -1.12 -12.99 5.63
C SER A 32 -2.17 -13.94 5.09
N ASN A 33 -1.74 -15.07 4.52
CA ASN A 33 -2.65 -16.16 4.19
C ASN A 33 -2.69 -17.16 5.35
N ASN A 34 -3.81 -17.23 6.07
CA ASN A 34 -4.00 -18.15 7.21
C ASN A 34 -4.81 -19.40 6.85
N GLY A 35 -5.12 -19.59 5.55
CA GLY A 35 -5.88 -20.73 5.04
C GLY A 35 -5.04 -21.62 4.13
N GLU A 36 -5.71 -22.25 3.17
CA GLU A 36 -5.06 -23.07 2.13
C GLU A 36 -4.37 -22.20 1.08
N ARG A 37 -3.71 -22.85 0.11
CA ARG A 37 -3.04 -22.15 -1.01
C ARG A 37 -4.02 -21.25 -1.77
N ALA A 38 -3.68 -19.97 -1.89
CA ALA A 38 -4.47 -19.01 -2.65
C ALA A 38 -3.83 -18.77 -4.02
N TYR A 39 -4.41 -19.32 -5.09
CA TYR A 39 -3.95 -19.08 -6.45
C TYR A 39 -4.32 -17.68 -6.91
N GLU A 40 -3.47 -17.07 -7.72
CA GLU A 40 -3.65 -15.72 -8.27
C GLU A 40 -3.96 -14.66 -7.19
N ALA A 41 -3.30 -14.76 -6.03
CA ALA A 41 -3.51 -13.83 -4.93
C ALA A 41 -3.08 -12.41 -5.33
N MET A 42 -4.02 -11.46 -5.22
CA MET A 42 -3.85 -10.07 -5.60
C MET A 42 -4.25 -9.13 -4.44
N LEU A 43 -3.59 -7.97 -4.39
CA LEU A 43 -3.96 -6.85 -3.53
C LEU A 43 -4.33 -5.66 -4.41
N PHE A 44 -5.49 -5.09 -4.13
CA PHE A 44 -6.07 -3.94 -4.82
C PHE A 44 -6.09 -2.77 -3.83
N ILE A 45 -5.51 -1.64 -4.23
CA ILE A 45 -5.43 -0.44 -3.38
C ILE A 45 -5.98 0.72 -4.18
N GLU A 46 -7.13 1.23 -3.72
CA GLU A 46 -7.73 2.43 -4.26
C GLU A 46 -7.17 3.66 -3.53
N TYR A 47 -6.88 4.72 -4.27
CA TYR A 47 -6.37 5.98 -3.74
C TYR A 47 -7.12 7.16 -4.36
N ASN A 48 -7.21 8.29 -3.67
CA ASN A 48 -7.84 9.48 -4.20
C ASN A 48 -6.86 10.21 -5.14
N SER A 49 -7.03 10.07 -6.46
CA SER A 49 -6.15 10.70 -7.46
C SER A 49 -6.26 12.23 -7.52
N ASP A 50 -7.29 12.84 -6.92
CA ASP A 50 -7.43 14.29 -6.85
C ASP A 50 -6.55 14.89 -5.73
N GLU A 51 -6.16 14.06 -4.76
CA GLU A 51 -5.41 14.48 -3.56
C GLU A 51 -4.00 13.89 -3.49
N LEU A 52 -3.80 12.71 -4.09
CA LEU A 52 -2.56 11.95 -4.00
C LEU A 52 -1.94 11.69 -5.38
N ASP A 53 -0.62 11.82 -5.44
CA ASP A 53 0.16 11.38 -6.60
C ASP A 53 0.07 9.85 -6.77
N VAL A 54 0.44 9.34 -7.95
CA VAL A 54 0.40 7.90 -8.24
C VAL A 54 1.32 7.13 -7.27
N PRO A 55 0.80 6.20 -6.44
CA PRO A 55 1.62 5.53 -5.44
C PRO A 55 2.72 4.67 -6.06
N VAL A 56 3.94 4.78 -5.54
CA VAL A 56 5.11 4.04 -5.99
C VAL A 56 5.44 2.92 -5.00
N LEU A 57 5.61 1.71 -5.52
CA LEU A 57 6.06 0.57 -4.72
C LEU A 57 7.53 0.74 -4.30
N SER A 58 7.77 0.78 -2.99
CA SER A 58 9.13 0.82 -2.45
C SER A 58 9.81 -0.54 -2.58
N LYS A 59 11.02 -0.55 -3.15
CA LYS A 59 11.88 -1.73 -3.25
C LYS A 59 12.31 -2.30 -1.88
N LYS A 60 12.08 -1.56 -0.79
CA LYS A 60 12.40 -1.98 0.58
C LYS A 60 11.38 -2.96 1.18
N GLY A 61 10.20 -3.12 0.57
CA GLY A 61 9.06 -3.84 1.17
C GLY A 61 9.03 -5.37 0.98
N GLY A 62 9.78 -5.93 0.03
CA GLY A 62 9.76 -7.37 -0.29
C GLY A 62 9.47 -7.66 -1.76
N SER A 63 9.45 -8.95 -2.14
CA SER A 63 9.30 -9.44 -3.52
C SER A 63 7.85 -9.44 -4.03
N VAL A 64 7.18 -8.30 -3.94
CA VAL A 64 5.81 -8.13 -4.43
C VAL A 64 5.87 -7.57 -5.83
N ASN A 65 5.16 -8.19 -6.77
CA ASN A 65 5.20 -7.78 -8.16
C ASN A 65 4.06 -6.79 -8.44
N LEU A 66 4.40 -5.54 -8.78
CA LEU A 66 3.45 -4.57 -9.30
C LEU A 66 2.91 -5.07 -10.64
N LYS A 67 1.59 -5.23 -10.75
CA LYS A 67 0.93 -5.67 -11.97
C LYS A 67 0.50 -4.51 -12.85
N GLY A 68 0.12 -3.38 -12.26
CA GLY A 68 -0.22 -2.18 -13.00
C GLY A 68 -0.95 -1.15 -12.14
N PHE A 69 -1.25 -0.03 -12.81
CA PHE A 69 -2.07 1.06 -12.32
C PHE A 69 -3.28 1.21 -13.25
N PHE A 70 -4.45 1.41 -12.69
CA PHE A 70 -5.68 1.68 -13.44
C PHE A 70 -6.36 2.87 -12.78
N ASP A 71 -6.24 4.06 -13.38
CA ASP A 71 -6.76 5.32 -12.85
C ASP A 71 -6.38 5.52 -11.36
N ASN A 72 -7.34 5.30 -10.47
CA ASN A 72 -7.25 5.45 -9.03
C ASN A 72 -6.92 4.14 -8.27
N LEU A 73 -6.41 3.12 -8.97
CA LEU A 73 -6.19 1.77 -8.44
C LEU A 73 -4.76 1.26 -8.69
N VAL A 74 -4.13 0.73 -7.64
CA VAL A 74 -2.86 -0.01 -7.70
C VAL A 74 -3.12 -1.50 -7.54
N VAL A 75 -2.55 -2.32 -8.43
CA VAL A 75 -2.70 -3.78 -8.39
C VAL A 75 -1.36 -4.46 -8.15
N LEU A 76 -1.29 -5.27 -7.10
CA LEU A 76 -0.09 -6.00 -6.68
C LEU A 76 -0.36 -7.51 -6.68
N SER A 77 0.56 -8.30 -7.22
CA SER A 77 0.52 -9.76 -7.12
C SER A 77 1.26 -10.24 -5.88
N LEU A 78 0.56 -10.98 -5.02
CA LEU A 78 1.06 -11.53 -3.76
C LEU A 78 1.64 -12.95 -3.90
N GLY A 79 1.34 -13.61 -5.01
CA GLY A 79 1.85 -14.94 -5.36
C GLY A 79 0.85 -15.74 -6.20
N ASN A 80 1.36 -16.76 -6.88
CA ASN A 80 0.52 -17.75 -7.56
C ASN A 80 1.13 -19.16 -7.40
N PRO A 81 0.79 -19.90 -6.33
CA PRO A 81 -0.08 -19.50 -5.23
C PRO A 81 0.63 -18.61 -4.18
N MET A 82 -0.16 -17.92 -3.35
CA MET A 82 0.26 -17.47 -2.03
C MET A 82 0.09 -18.65 -1.05
N GLU A 83 1.22 -19.22 -0.63
CA GLU A 83 1.25 -20.40 0.25
C GLU A 83 0.59 -20.14 1.62
N PRO A 84 0.09 -21.19 2.30
CA PRO A 84 -0.38 -21.12 3.68
C PRO A 84 0.67 -20.55 4.62
N ASN A 85 0.24 -19.75 5.60
CA ASN A 85 1.05 -19.04 6.57
C ASN A 85 2.07 -18.05 5.98
N LYS A 86 2.04 -17.81 4.65
CA LYS A 86 2.88 -16.81 4.02
C LYS A 86 2.43 -15.41 4.44
N LYS A 87 3.41 -14.58 4.80
CA LYS A 87 3.23 -13.16 5.14
C LYS A 87 4.00 -12.31 4.14
N VAL A 88 3.35 -11.32 3.57
CA VAL A 88 3.91 -10.40 2.59
C VAL A 88 3.76 -8.98 3.13
N SER A 89 4.86 -8.23 3.15
CA SER A 89 4.86 -6.81 3.46
C SER A 89 4.91 -6.00 2.17
N VAL A 90 4.17 -4.91 2.11
CA VAL A 90 4.14 -3.97 0.99
C VAL A 90 4.36 -2.58 1.56
N LEU A 91 5.20 -1.78 0.92
CA LEU A 91 5.36 -0.36 1.26
C LEU A 91 5.08 0.47 0.00
N LEU A 92 4.04 1.30 0.04
CA LEU A 92 3.73 2.29 -0.98
C LEU A 92 4.15 3.67 -0.49
N LEU A 93 4.70 4.46 -1.41
CA LEU A 93 5.11 5.85 -1.21
C LEU A 93 4.24 6.68 -2.16
N SER A 94 3.52 7.66 -1.64
CA SER A 94 2.68 8.57 -2.41
C SER A 94 2.97 10.01 -2.08
#